data_AF-A0A409VWB7-F1
#
_entry.id   AF-A0A409VWB7-F1
#
_cell.length_a   1.000
_cell.length_b   1.000
_cell.length_c   1.000
_cell.angle_alpha   90.00
_cell.angle_beta   90.00
_cell.angle_gamma   90.00
#
_symmetry.space_group_name_H-M   'P 1'
#
loop_
_entity.id
_entity.type
_entity.pdbx_description
1 polymer ?
#
loop_
_entity_poly.entity_id
_entity_poly.type
_entity_poly.pdbx_seq_one_letter_code
_entity_poly.pdbx_strand_id
1 'polypeptide(L)'
;LIGDLSRPLSATLPPSPPASRSSSPVPPIKRKLDSVSDPDAVKRPRTNSTADHAYTRSNSSSSSSSSSSHQQQSHQPAPSIPQRQQPSIQPSQSVVARSEPCEDGEVREEPAVQVSQPRGSTVDVPIRRPRKGKPPQHHVHEEIHDRYHSAGRKLKYSGDARFWSTYPPTHREYRPLPDPPPPNSPYHKHGGLIARLELLDALVCFTYAIWNRDVTRRPCIETWKTLEAFLGWCRAKWQAEEGINEAEKAFLGLIWMFDSFIQSRKLYVLIHYQLQGEMEVQYQKMKGMIATAETEALSAVNTGLLNGKVAHPMLPSPNSTNSTPDNRDDSTPKESSGRTAVSAQQSTKPPHQIPTKLLPEHLQSNTATILPHVLSAISSVSLPMEPAMVQNIKDLTLIFNRAASSMTSAQTTLHLPLLRRCFPKTWARMMYTTLSPTEEYEPDIEDEEGELFWPDQGITGQGIGWLCLMGKAMIKEFGKAYGYKGLDGVVPKPNHGPSR
;
A
#
# COMPACT_ATOMS: atom_id res chain seq x y z
N LEU A 1 15.52 17.81 11.99
CA LEU A 1 15.69 16.43 12.52
C LEU A 1 16.74 15.62 11.76
N ILE A 2 17.65 16.26 11.03
CA ILE A 2 18.97 15.73 10.66
C ILE A 2 19.92 16.91 10.88
N GLY A 3 20.82 16.80 11.85
CA GLY A 3 21.82 17.84 12.17
C GLY A 3 23.09 17.62 11.36
N ASP A 4 23.82 18.71 11.11
CA ASP A 4 25.10 18.69 10.39
C ASP A 4 26.13 17.83 11.10
N LEU A 5 26.67 16.84 10.37
CA LEU A 5 27.75 15.95 10.81
C LEU A 5 29.05 16.75 10.91
N SER A 6 29.36 17.26 12.10
CA SER A 6 30.55 18.08 12.40
C SER A 6 31.86 17.29 12.55
N ARG A 7 32.05 16.23 11.76
CA ARG A 7 33.34 15.53 11.68
C ARG A 7 33.58 14.96 10.29
N PRO A 8 34.61 15.41 9.55
CA PRO A 8 35.03 14.70 8.34
C PRO A 8 35.42 13.27 8.74
N LEU A 9 34.85 12.29 8.04
CA LEU A 9 35.20 10.88 8.23
C LEU A 9 36.70 10.69 7.97
N SER A 10 37.36 9.94 8.86
CA SER A 10 38.79 9.63 8.74
C SER A 10 39.06 8.94 7.40
N ALA A 11 40.10 9.38 6.68
CA ALA A 11 40.46 8.87 5.35
C ALA A 11 41.00 7.43 5.33
N THR A 12 41.03 6.76 6.49
CA THR A 12 41.59 5.42 6.62
C THR A 12 40.46 4.43 6.91
N LEU A 13 39.90 3.86 5.84
CA LEU A 13 39.03 2.70 5.94
C LEU A 13 39.85 1.53 6.51
N PRO A 14 39.35 0.78 7.50
CA PRO A 14 39.98 -0.47 7.90
C PRO A 14 39.95 -1.44 6.70
N PRO A 15 40.99 -2.28 6.52
CA PRO A 15 41.01 -3.26 5.45
C PRO A 15 39.80 -4.18 5.55
N SER A 16 39.14 -4.39 4.41
CA SER A 16 37.97 -5.28 4.29
C SER A 16 38.30 -6.67 4.83
N PRO A 17 37.40 -7.30 5.60
CA PRO A 17 37.59 -8.69 5.99
C PRO A 17 37.65 -9.58 4.73
N PRO A 18 38.47 -10.65 4.75
CA PRO A 18 38.57 -11.56 3.61
C PRO A 18 37.22 -12.20 3.30
N ALA A 19 36.93 -12.35 2.00
CA ALA A 19 35.73 -12.97 1.47
C ALA A 19 35.54 -14.37 2.08
N SER A 20 34.62 -14.47 3.02
CA SER A 20 34.26 -15.75 3.63
C SER A 20 33.49 -16.58 2.61
N ARG A 21 34.15 -17.65 2.17
CA ARG A 21 33.62 -18.68 1.27
C ARG A 21 32.34 -19.27 1.86
N SER A 22 31.23 -19.15 1.13
CA SER A 22 29.97 -19.84 1.42
C SER A 22 30.03 -21.30 0.96
N SER A 23 30.72 -22.13 1.73
CA SER A 23 30.55 -23.58 1.71
C SER A 23 30.49 -24.07 3.15
N SER A 24 29.32 -23.95 3.78
CA SER A 24 29.04 -24.58 5.06
C SER A 24 28.09 -25.77 4.85
N PRO A 25 28.45 -26.97 5.32
CA PRO A 25 27.73 -28.20 5.03
C PRO A 25 26.47 -28.35 5.90
N VAL A 26 25.43 -28.91 5.28
CA VAL A 26 24.15 -29.28 5.90
C VAL A 26 24.37 -30.40 6.94
N PRO A 27 23.79 -30.32 8.15
CA PRO A 27 23.81 -31.44 9.10
C PRO A 27 22.89 -32.59 8.63
N PRO A 28 23.32 -33.87 8.76
CA PRO A 28 22.54 -35.01 8.31
C PRO A 28 21.47 -35.38 9.35
N ILE A 29 20.19 -35.22 9.00
CA ILE A 29 19.08 -35.77 9.79
C ILE A 29 18.85 -37.22 9.33
N LYS A 30 19.43 -38.17 10.08
CA LYS A 30 19.15 -39.61 9.94
C LYS A 30 17.78 -39.94 10.51
N ARG A 31 17.00 -40.65 9.70
CA ARG A 31 15.78 -41.38 10.08
C ARG A 31 16.11 -42.42 11.15
N LYS A 32 15.23 -42.59 12.14
CA LYS A 32 15.07 -43.86 12.85
C LYS A 32 13.57 -44.16 12.99
N LEU A 33 13.22 -45.35 12.53
CA LEU A 33 11.91 -45.98 12.58
C LEU A 33 11.47 -46.30 14.02
N ASP A 34 10.14 -46.45 14.13
CA ASP A 34 9.33 -47.27 15.02
C ASP A 34 9.42 -47.10 16.54
N SER A 35 8.28 -46.73 17.13
CA SER A 35 7.64 -47.56 18.15
C SER A 35 6.16 -47.21 18.32
N VAL A 36 5.34 -48.23 18.04
CA VAL A 36 3.95 -48.42 18.46
C VAL A 36 3.82 -48.25 19.97
N SER A 37 2.83 -47.48 20.46
CA SER A 37 2.08 -47.71 21.71
C SER A 37 1.01 -46.62 21.92
N ASP A 38 -0.24 -46.98 21.62
CA ASP A 38 -1.46 -46.51 22.31
C ASP A 38 -1.74 -47.62 23.37
N PRO A 39 -2.20 -47.38 24.62
CA PRO A 39 -3.33 -46.49 24.97
C PRO A 39 -3.14 -45.66 26.26
N ASP A 40 -3.85 -44.54 26.39
CA ASP A 40 -4.75 -44.32 27.54
C ASP A 40 -5.45 -42.96 27.51
N ALA A 41 -6.78 -43.02 27.36
CA ALA A 41 -7.69 -41.89 27.40
C ALA A 41 -8.02 -41.51 28.86
N VAL A 42 -7.48 -40.39 29.33
CA VAL A 42 -7.87 -39.77 30.61
C VAL A 42 -8.70 -38.50 30.38
N LYS A 43 -10.02 -38.74 30.40
CA LYS A 43 -11.11 -37.98 31.04
C LYS A 43 -10.89 -36.51 31.50
N ARG A 44 -11.75 -35.62 30.97
CA ARG A 44 -12.63 -34.57 31.60
C ARG A 44 -12.49 -33.17 30.99
N PRO A 45 -13.51 -32.27 31.10
CA PRO A 45 -14.95 -32.49 31.16
C PRO A 45 -15.76 -31.61 30.17
N ARG A 46 -16.96 -32.11 29.86
CA ARG A 46 -18.06 -31.44 29.14
C ARG A 46 -18.81 -30.53 30.12
N THR A 47 -19.09 -29.28 29.74
CA THR A 47 -20.14 -28.46 30.38
C THR A 47 -21.20 -28.12 29.35
N ASN A 48 -22.37 -28.75 29.50
CA ASN A 48 -23.65 -28.29 28.96
C ASN A 48 -24.47 -27.71 30.11
N SER A 49 -25.14 -26.59 29.87
CA SER A 49 -26.40 -26.15 30.50
C SER A 49 -26.98 -25.08 29.56
N THR A 50 -27.88 -25.38 28.63
CA THR A 50 -29.36 -25.44 28.75
C THR A 50 -29.97 -24.39 29.67
N ALA A 51 -30.63 -23.40 29.08
CA ALA A 51 -31.82 -22.77 29.62
C ALA A 51 -32.80 -22.48 28.47
N ASP A 52 -33.97 -23.08 28.60
CA ASP A 52 -35.14 -23.01 27.74
C ASP A 52 -35.73 -21.59 27.64
N HIS A 53 -36.17 -21.21 26.45
CA HIS A 53 -37.40 -20.43 26.33
C HIS A 53 -38.13 -20.77 25.03
N ALA A 54 -39.06 -21.71 25.15
CA ALA A 54 -40.17 -21.87 24.24
C ALA A 54 -41.20 -20.77 24.50
N TYR A 55 -41.55 -20.00 23.47
CA TYR A 55 -42.87 -19.39 23.35
C TYR A 55 -43.51 -19.84 22.05
N THR A 56 -44.71 -20.37 22.24
CA THR A 56 -45.63 -20.94 21.27
C THR A 56 -46.42 -19.85 20.55
N ARG A 57 -46.59 -20.05 19.22
CA ARG A 57 -47.79 -19.83 18.39
C ARG A 57 -48.53 -18.47 18.41
N SER A 58 -48.61 -17.87 17.23
CA SER A 58 -49.87 -17.66 16.45
C SER A 58 -49.46 -17.32 15.00
N ASN A 59 -49.70 -18.15 13.98
CA ASN A 59 -50.95 -18.36 13.22
C ASN A 59 -51.81 -17.11 13.00
N SER A 60 -51.66 -16.47 11.84
CA SER A 60 -52.81 -15.95 11.09
C SER A 60 -52.52 -15.96 9.59
N SER A 61 -53.20 -16.88 8.91
CA SER A 61 -53.47 -16.85 7.49
C SER A 61 -54.65 -15.92 7.22
N SER A 62 -54.52 -14.97 6.31
CA SER A 62 -55.66 -14.50 5.53
C SER A 62 -55.22 -14.11 4.12
N SER A 63 -55.90 -14.75 3.20
CA SER A 63 -55.92 -14.55 1.76
C SER A 63 -56.78 -13.33 1.38
N SER A 64 -56.85 -13.05 0.08
CA SER A 64 -57.66 -12.05 -0.64
C SER A 64 -57.01 -10.66 -0.76
N SER A 65 -57.10 -9.91 -1.85
CA SER A 65 -57.34 -10.10 -3.28
C SER A 65 -57.47 -8.67 -3.85
N SER A 66 -57.09 -8.46 -5.12
CA SER A 66 -57.58 -7.38 -6.02
C SER A 66 -57.32 -5.92 -5.55
N SER A 67 -57.09 -4.89 -6.36
CA SER A 67 -57.10 -4.65 -7.79
C SER A 67 -56.68 -3.18 -7.97
N SER A 68 -56.18 -2.85 -9.17
CA SER A 68 -56.33 -1.55 -9.87
C SER A 68 -55.89 -0.25 -9.17
N SER A 69 -54.97 0.50 -9.77
CA SER A 69 -55.32 1.49 -10.81
C SER A 69 -54.16 2.42 -11.17
N HIS A 70 -54.02 2.65 -12.48
CA HIS A 70 -53.58 3.88 -13.15
C HIS A 70 -52.87 4.98 -12.36
N GLN A 71 -51.67 5.33 -12.82
CA GLN A 71 -51.41 6.73 -13.19
C GLN A 71 -50.54 6.80 -14.44
N GLN A 72 -51.20 7.16 -15.55
CA GLN A 72 -50.58 7.76 -16.72
C GLN A 72 -50.01 9.12 -16.30
N GLN A 73 -48.72 9.35 -16.54
CA GLN A 73 -48.18 10.71 -16.59
C GLN A 73 -47.90 11.09 -18.03
N SER A 74 -48.46 12.25 -18.34
CA SER A 74 -48.62 12.90 -19.62
C SER A 74 -47.31 13.38 -20.22
N HIS A 75 -47.22 13.19 -21.53
CA HIS A 75 -46.25 13.78 -22.43
C HIS A 75 -46.27 15.31 -22.37
N GLN A 76 -45.10 15.93 -22.20
CA GLN A 76 -44.84 17.32 -22.62
C GLN A 76 -43.87 17.28 -23.81
N PRO A 77 -44.16 17.97 -24.92
CA PRO A 77 -43.20 18.15 -26.01
C PRO A 77 -42.30 19.36 -25.70
N ALA A 78 -40.99 19.14 -25.70
CA ALA A 78 -39.99 20.20 -25.67
C ALA A 78 -39.77 20.79 -27.09
N PRO A 79 -39.45 22.10 -27.19
CA PRO A 79 -39.32 22.80 -28.47
C PRO A 79 -38.00 22.46 -29.19
N SER A 80 -38.12 22.30 -30.50
CA SER A 80 -37.06 22.10 -31.48
C SER A 80 -36.12 23.32 -31.57
N ILE A 81 -34.82 23.10 -31.35
CA ILE A 81 -33.76 24.06 -31.62
C ILE A 81 -33.21 23.80 -33.04
N PRO A 82 -33.01 24.84 -33.88
CA PRO A 82 -32.61 24.66 -35.27
C PRO A 82 -31.13 24.24 -35.42
N GLN A 83 -30.92 23.25 -36.30
CA GLN A 83 -29.62 22.80 -36.80
C GLN A 83 -28.84 23.94 -37.47
N ARG A 84 -27.64 24.21 -36.96
CA ARG A 84 -26.65 25.06 -37.63
C ARG A 84 -25.80 24.17 -38.54
N GLN A 85 -25.98 24.32 -39.85
CA GLN A 85 -25.14 23.71 -40.87
C GLN A 85 -23.69 24.23 -40.72
N GLN A 86 -22.73 23.32 -40.68
CA GLN A 86 -21.30 23.63 -40.88
C GLN A 86 -20.85 23.04 -42.22
N PRO A 87 -20.06 23.78 -43.01
CA PRO A 87 -19.59 23.35 -44.32
C PRO A 87 -18.44 22.34 -44.21
N SER A 88 -18.47 21.33 -45.09
CA SER A 88 -17.39 20.37 -45.26
C SER A 88 -16.19 21.05 -45.95
N ILE A 89 -15.01 20.89 -45.36
CA ILE A 89 -13.73 21.18 -46.01
C ILE A 89 -13.02 19.83 -46.11
N GLN A 90 -13.00 19.26 -47.31
CA GLN A 90 -12.14 18.15 -47.68
C GLN A 90 -10.73 18.68 -47.98
N PRO A 91 -9.67 18.01 -47.50
CA PRO A 91 -8.40 18.01 -48.20
C PRO A 91 -8.09 16.61 -48.73
N SER A 92 -8.10 16.52 -50.06
CA SER A 92 -7.49 15.48 -50.87
C SER A 92 -5.97 15.57 -50.77
N GLN A 93 -5.29 14.54 -50.23
CA GLN A 93 -3.87 14.32 -50.49
C GLN A 93 -3.57 12.84 -50.70
N SER A 94 -3.32 12.51 -51.96
CA SER A 94 -2.68 11.31 -52.46
C SER A 94 -1.18 11.36 -52.16
N VAL A 95 -0.66 10.35 -51.45
CA VAL A 95 0.80 10.10 -51.39
C VAL A 95 1.07 8.71 -51.95
N VAL A 96 1.85 8.72 -53.02
CA VAL A 96 2.30 7.59 -53.83
C VAL A 96 3.33 6.77 -53.04
N ALA A 97 3.09 5.46 -52.93
CA ALA A 97 4.02 4.51 -52.36
C ALA A 97 5.18 4.23 -53.35
N ARG A 98 6.41 4.34 -52.86
CA ARG A 98 7.63 3.95 -53.57
C ARG A 98 8.14 2.66 -52.90
N SER A 99 8.01 1.55 -53.60
CA SER A 99 8.50 0.23 -53.21
C SER A 99 9.96 0.07 -53.62
N GLU A 100 10.84 -0.22 -52.67
CA GLU A 100 12.19 -0.72 -52.92
C GLU A 100 12.21 -2.26 -52.85
N PRO A 101 13.03 -2.95 -53.67
CA PRO A 101 13.16 -4.41 -53.62
C PRO A 101 14.07 -4.84 -52.47
N CYS A 102 13.61 -5.80 -51.68
CA CYS A 102 14.33 -6.39 -50.55
C CYS A 102 14.96 -7.72 -50.99
N GLU A 103 16.28 -7.84 -50.87
CA GLU A 103 17.07 -9.07 -51.04
C GLU A 103 17.82 -9.28 -49.72
N ASP A 104 17.42 -10.29 -48.94
CA ASP A 104 18.28 -11.32 -48.34
C ASP A 104 17.56 -12.09 -47.19
N GLY A 105 17.31 -13.37 -47.42
CA GLY A 105 17.72 -14.47 -46.53
C GLY A 105 17.21 -14.68 -45.09
N GLU A 106 16.48 -13.79 -44.42
CA GLU A 106 16.09 -14.02 -43.01
C GLU A 106 14.68 -14.64 -42.85
N VAL A 107 14.59 -15.71 -42.04
CA VAL A 107 13.33 -16.37 -41.67
C VAL A 107 12.48 -15.39 -40.86
N ARG A 108 11.54 -14.75 -41.56
CA ARG A 108 10.59 -13.78 -41.04
C ARG A 108 9.77 -14.38 -39.90
N GLU A 109 9.98 -13.90 -38.68
CA GLU A 109 9.00 -14.06 -37.60
C GLU A 109 7.66 -13.50 -38.08
N GLU A 110 6.62 -14.33 -38.02
CA GLU A 110 5.28 -14.09 -38.56
C GLU A 110 4.73 -12.76 -37.98
N PRO A 111 4.59 -11.69 -38.79
CA PRO A 111 4.09 -10.42 -38.28
C PRO A 111 2.63 -10.61 -37.88
N ALA A 112 2.30 -10.23 -36.64
CA ALA A 112 0.93 -10.20 -36.16
C ALA A 112 0.03 -9.52 -37.19
N VAL A 113 -1.03 -10.22 -37.60
CA VAL A 113 -2.04 -9.76 -38.57
C VAL A 113 -2.50 -8.36 -38.16
N GLN A 114 -2.04 -7.33 -38.87
CA GLN A 114 -2.55 -5.97 -38.70
C GLN A 114 -3.95 -5.92 -39.29
N VAL A 115 -4.94 -6.20 -38.45
CA VAL A 115 -6.36 -6.01 -38.77
C VAL A 115 -6.57 -4.51 -39.01
N SER A 116 -6.78 -4.14 -40.27
CA SER A 116 -7.12 -2.79 -40.72
C SER A 116 -8.48 -2.38 -40.15
N GLN A 117 -8.47 -1.69 -39.01
CA GLN A 117 -9.68 -1.13 -38.42
C GLN A 117 -10.15 0.11 -39.21
N PRO A 118 -11.45 0.21 -39.56
CA PRO A 118 -11.99 1.37 -40.27
C PRO A 118 -11.89 2.62 -39.38
N ARG A 119 -11.28 3.68 -39.92
CA ARG A 119 -11.15 5.00 -39.30
C ARG A 119 -12.49 5.75 -39.29
N GLY A 120 -13.46 5.26 -38.53
CA GLY A 120 -14.60 6.07 -38.09
C GLY A 120 -14.29 6.61 -36.70
N SER A 121 -14.04 7.92 -36.57
CA SER A 121 -13.71 8.55 -35.28
C SER A 121 -14.95 8.74 -34.40
N THR A 122 -15.69 7.67 -34.12
CA THR A 122 -16.62 7.70 -32.99
C THR A 122 -15.77 7.64 -31.74
N VAL A 123 -15.59 8.78 -31.07
CA VAL A 123 -15.01 8.83 -29.73
C VAL A 123 -15.83 7.86 -28.88
N ASP A 124 -15.19 6.80 -28.38
CA ASP A 124 -15.83 5.80 -27.53
C ASP A 124 -16.08 6.46 -26.17
N VAL A 125 -17.28 7.02 -25.99
CA VAL A 125 -17.69 7.69 -24.76
C VAL A 125 -18.23 6.63 -23.81
N PRO A 126 -17.71 6.52 -22.57
CA PRO A 126 -18.20 5.55 -21.60
C PRO A 126 -19.69 5.75 -21.30
N ILE A 127 -20.39 4.64 -21.03
CA ILE A 127 -21.80 4.67 -20.67
C ILE A 127 -21.95 5.28 -19.28
N ARG A 128 -22.66 6.41 -19.19
CA ARG A 128 -22.97 7.05 -17.92
C ARG A 128 -24.16 6.35 -17.27
N ARG A 129 -23.91 5.54 -16.25
CA ARG A 129 -24.97 4.89 -15.48
C ARG A 129 -25.56 5.86 -14.46
N PRO A 130 -26.85 5.75 -14.13
CA PRO A 130 -27.42 6.51 -13.02
C PRO A 130 -26.65 6.23 -11.72
N ARG A 131 -26.26 7.30 -11.02
CA ARG A 131 -25.58 7.20 -9.71
C ARG A 131 -26.50 6.51 -8.71
N LYS A 132 -25.99 5.51 -7.99
CA LYS A 132 -26.70 4.79 -6.92
C LYS A 132 -27.02 5.72 -5.76
N GLY A 133 -26.17 6.74 -5.51
CA GLY A 133 -26.42 7.85 -4.59
C GLY A 133 -26.39 7.50 -3.11
N LYS A 134 -26.45 6.21 -2.74
CA LYS A 134 -26.25 5.72 -1.37
C LYS A 134 -25.23 4.59 -1.38
N PRO A 135 -24.31 4.57 -0.40
CA PRO A 135 -23.39 3.45 -0.25
C PRO A 135 -24.18 2.15 -0.02
N PRO A 136 -23.70 1.01 -0.54
CA PRO A 136 -24.33 -0.29 -0.31
C PRO A 136 -24.48 -0.60 1.18
N GLN A 137 -25.49 -1.39 1.52
CA GLN A 137 -25.65 -1.89 2.88
C GLN A 137 -24.52 -2.87 3.24
N HIS A 138 -24.21 -2.98 4.53
CA HIS A 138 -23.12 -3.83 5.04
C HIS A 138 -23.17 -5.28 4.50
N HIS A 139 -24.35 -5.90 4.44
CA HIS A 139 -24.51 -7.28 3.97
C HIS A 139 -24.06 -7.46 2.50
N VAL A 140 -24.26 -6.44 1.66
CA VAL A 140 -23.87 -6.48 0.24
C VAL A 140 -22.35 -6.56 0.10
N HIS A 141 -21.60 -5.82 0.91
CA HIS A 141 -20.15 -5.87 0.88
C HIS A 141 -19.59 -7.21 1.39
N GLU A 142 -20.26 -7.88 2.32
CA GLU A 142 -19.86 -9.23 2.77
C GLU A 142 -20.06 -10.27 1.66
N GLU A 143 -21.20 -10.23 0.97
CA GLU A 143 -21.46 -11.08 -0.19
C GLU A 143 -20.43 -10.84 -1.32
N ILE A 144 -20.11 -9.56 -1.57
CA ILE A 144 -19.07 -9.17 -2.53
C ILE A 144 -17.70 -9.71 -2.08
N HIS A 145 -17.33 -9.54 -0.81
CA HIS A 145 -16.09 -10.10 -0.27
C HIS A 145 -16.01 -11.61 -0.53
N ASP A 146 -17.04 -12.38 -0.18
CA ASP A 146 -17.02 -13.84 -0.31
C ASP A 146 -16.96 -14.28 -1.78
N ARG A 147 -17.70 -13.60 -2.65
CA ARG A 147 -17.69 -13.84 -4.10
C ARG A 147 -16.29 -13.63 -4.69
N TYR A 148 -15.68 -12.47 -4.47
CA TYR A 148 -14.38 -12.16 -5.06
C TYR A 148 -13.22 -12.87 -4.38
N HIS A 149 -13.31 -13.14 -3.07
CA HIS A 149 -12.33 -13.97 -2.39
C HIS A 149 -12.35 -15.41 -2.95
N SER A 150 -13.54 -15.96 -3.20
CA SER A 150 -13.71 -17.27 -3.84
C SER A 150 -13.17 -17.27 -5.28
N ALA A 151 -13.50 -16.26 -6.07
CA ALA A 151 -12.99 -16.06 -7.43
C ALA A 151 -11.45 -15.97 -7.46
N GLY A 152 -10.87 -15.15 -6.58
CA GLY A 152 -9.43 -15.00 -6.45
C GLY A 152 -8.72 -16.31 -6.12
N ARG A 153 -9.31 -17.16 -5.28
CA ARG A 153 -8.74 -18.51 -5.01
C ARG A 153 -8.74 -19.41 -6.24
N LYS A 154 -9.82 -19.40 -7.04
CA LYS A 154 -9.91 -20.19 -8.28
C LYS A 154 -8.88 -19.71 -9.31
N LEU A 155 -8.83 -18.40 -9.53
CA LEU A 155 -7.90 -17.78 -10.48
C LEU A 155 -6.44 -17.97 -10.06
N LYS A 156 -6.11 -17.80 -8.76
CA LYS A 156 -4.75 -18.03 -8.26
C LYS A 156 -4.30 -19.47 -8.49
N TYR A 157 -5.14 -20.44 -8.14
CA TYR A 157 -4.84 -21.84 -8.38
C TYR A 157 -4.64 -22.14 -9.86
N SER A 158 -5.55 -21.65 -10.70
CA SER A 158 -5.49 -21.82 -12.16
C SER A 158 -4.21 -21.22 -12.75
N GLY A 159 -3.89 -19.99 -12.36
CA GLY A 159 -2.70 -19.29 -12.83
C GLY A 159 -1.42 -20.00 -12.44
N ASP A 160 -1.30 -20.47 -11.19
CA ASP A 160 -0.15 -21.27 -10.76
C ASP A 160 -0.07 -22.60 -11.53
N ALA A 161 -1.17 -23.36 -11.60
CA ALA A 161 -1.19 -24.65 -12.30
C ALA A 161 -0.82 -24.52 -13.78
N ARG A 162 -1.36 -23.51 -14.47
CA ARG A 162 -1.07 -23.22 -15.87
C ARG A 162 0.37 -22.77 -16.06
N PHE A 163 0.88 -21.90 -15.20
CA PHE A 163 2.27 -21.44 -15.26
C PHE A 163 3.27 -22.61 -15.16
N TRP A 164 3.06 -23.54 -14.23
CA TRP A 164 3.95 -24.70 -14.11
C TRP A 164 3.83 -25.68 -15.28
N SER A 165 2.67 -25.70 -15.95
CA SER A 165 2.44 -26.54 -17.13
C SER A 165 3.08 -26.02 -18.41
N THR A 166 3.57 -24.77 -18.43
CA THR A 166 4.22 -24.19 -19.63
C THR A 166 5.70 -24.49 -19.70
N TYR A 167 6.29 -25.06 -18.64
CA TYR A 167 7.69 -25.47 -18.70
C TYR A 167 7.91 -26.67 -19.61
N PRO A 168 9.13 -26.83 -20.15
CA PRO A 168 9.50 -28.06 -20.86
C PRO A 168 9.29 -29.28 -19.96
N PRO A 169 8.86 -30.45 -20.48
CA PRO A 169 8.70 -31.67 -19.68
C PRO A 169 9.96 -32.14 -18.94
N THR A 170 11.14 -31.70 -19.38
CA THR A 170 12.45 -31.96 -18.75
C THR A 170 12.73 -31.04 -17.55
N HIS A 171 11.98 -29.96 -17.38
CA HIS A 171 12.16 -29.00 -16.30
C HIS A 171 11.64 -29.58 -14.97
N ARG A 172 12.40 -29.42 -13.88
CA ARG A 172 12.06 -29.98 -12.55
C ARG A 172 10.70 -29.50 -12.02
N GLU A 173 10.33 -28.28 -12.36
CA GLU A 173 9.08 -27.64 -11.92
C GLU A 173 7.91 -27.87 -12.87
N TYR A 174 8.11 -28.60 -13.98
CA TYR A 174 7.02 -28.93 -14.88
C TYR A 174 5.93 -29.72 -14.17
N ARG A 175 4.68 -29.27 -14.29
CA ARG A 175 3.49 -29.93 -13.76
C ARG A 175 2.43 -29.96 -14.86
N PRO A 176 2.13 -31.12 -15.48
CA PRO A 176 1.14 -31.17 -16.54
C PRO A 176 -0.26 -30.87 -15.99
N LEU A 177 -1.11 -30.24 -16.80
CA LEU A 177 -2.51 -30.07 -16.49
C LEU A 177 -3.25 -31.42 -16.60
N PRO A 178 -4.23 -31.71 -15.72
CA PRO A 178 -5.05 -32.92 -15.84
C PRO A 178 -5.84 -33.00 -17.15
N ASP A 179 -6.31 -31.85 -17.64
CA ASP A 179 -7.02 -31.68 -18.91
C ASP A 179 -6.38 -30.50 -19.67
N PRO A 180 -5.33 -30.75 -20.47
CA PRO A 180 -4.61 -29.68 -21.14
C PRO A 180 -5.46 -29.07 -22.26
N PRO A 181 -5.37 -27.74 -22.47
CA PRO A 181 -6.10 -27.09 -23.55
C PRO A 181 -5.66 -27.61 -24.92
N PRO A 182 -6.57 -27.69 -25.92
CA PRO A 182 -6.22 -28.18 -27.26
C PRO A 182 -5.05 -27.41 -27.87
N PRO A 183 -4.13 -28.05 -28.62
CA PRO A 183 -2.91 -27.41 -29.14
C PRO A 183 -3.13 -26.13 -29.95
N ASN A 184 -4.24 -26.06 -30.69
CA ASN A 184 -4.58 -24.90 -31.52
C ASN A 184 -5.32 -23.80 -30.77
N SER A 185 -5.70 -24.03 -29.50
CA SER A 185 -6.43 -23.04 -28.71
C SER A 185 -5.50 -21.91 -28.23
N PRO A 186 -6.02 -20.68 -28.03
CA PRO A 186 -5.25 -19.59 -27.46
C PRO A 186 -4.65 -19.92 -26.08
N TYR A 187 -5.36 -20.74 -25.29
CA TYR A 187 -4.91 -21.22 -23.97
C TYR A 187 -3.69 -22.13 -24.01
N HIS A 188 -3.46 -22.82 -25.12
CA HIS A 188 -2.24 -23.59 -25.34
C HIS A 188 -1.11 -22.68 -25.87
N LYS A 189 -1.40 -21.91 -26.93
CA LYS A 189 -0.42 -21.03 -27.59
C LYS A 189 0.14 -19.93 -26.69
N HIS A 190 -0.71 -19.36 -25.83
CA HIS A 190 -0.37 -18.24 -24.93
C HIS A 190 -0.46 -18.64 -23.46
N GLY A 191 -0.21 -19.92 -23.13
CA GLY A 191 -0.41 -20.47 -21.79
C GLY A 191 0.30 -19.68 -20.68
N GLY A 192 1.55 -19.25 -20.90
CA GLY A 192 2.33 -18.49 -19.91
C GLY A 192 1.76 -17.09 -19.66
N LEU A 193 1.38 -16.37 -20.71
CA LEU A 193 0.77 -15.04 -20.60
C LEU A 193 -0.60 -15.13 -19.92
N ILE A 194 -1.44 -16.09 -20.32
CA ILE A 194 -2.75 -16.31 -19.71
C ILE A 194 -2.61 -16.68 -18.23
N ALA A 195 -1.61 -17.49 -17.86
CA ALA A 195 -1.32 -17.79 -16.46
C ALA A 195 -0.98 -16.52 -15.66
N ARG A 196 -0.16 -15.62 -16.22
CA ARG A 196 0.15 -14.32 -15.60
C ARG A 196 -1.07 -13.40 -15.48
N LEU A 197 -1.97 -13.40 -16.48
CA LEU A 197 -3.24 -12.68 -16.42
C LEU A 197 -4.18 -13.27 -15.36
N GLU A 198 -4.28 -14.59 -15.22
CA GLU A 198 -5.07 -15.25 -14.17
C GLU A 198 -4.56 -14.89 -12.77
N LEU A 199 -3.23 -14.86 -12.57
CA LEU A 199 -2.62 -14.42 -11.30
C LEU A 199 -2.91 -12.94 -11.00
N LEU A 200 -2.87 -12.08 -12.02
CA LEU A 200 -3.19 -10.67 -11.87
C LEU A 200 -4.69 -10.43 -11.60
N ASP A 201 -5.58 -11.15 -12.27
CA ASP A 201 -7.03 -11.09 -12.01
C ASP A 201 -7.34 -11.62 -10.60
N ALA A 202 -6.62 -12.66 -10.15
CA ALA A 202 -6.70 -13.11 -8.77
C ALA A 202 -6.27 -12.02 -7.77
N LEU A 203 -5.21 -11.27 -8.08
CA LEU A 203 -4.75 -10.16 -7.26
C LEU A 203 -5.81 -9.04 -7.18
N VAL A 204 -6.43 -8.68 -8.31
CA VAL A 204 -7.56 -7.75 -8.36
C VAL A 204 -8.70 -8.24 -7.47
N CYS A 205 -9.09 -9.51 -7.62
CA CYS A 205 -10.17 -10.12 -6.84
C CYS A 205 -9.88 -10.13 -5.33
N PHE A 206 -8.66 -10.51 -4.90
CA PHE A 206 -8.31 -10.49 -3.47
C PHE A 206 -8.26 -9.08 -2.92
N THR A 207 -7.68 -8.13 -3.66
CA THR A 207 -7.62 -6.73 -3.23
C THR A 207 -9.03 -6.17 -3.06
N TYR A 208 -9.91 -6.41 -4.02
CA TYR A 208 -11.29 -5.94 -3.98
C TYR A 208 -12.09 -6.59 -2.84
N ALA A 209 -11.91 -7.90 -2.60
CA ALA A 209 -12.53 -8.58 -1.48
C ALA A 209 -12.09 -7.99 -0.14
N ILE A 210 -10.78 -7.83 0.08
CA ILE A 210 -10.23 -7.24 1.31
C ILE A 210 -10.73 -5.80 1.48
N TRP A 211 -10.74 -5.00 0.41
CA TRP A 211 -11.27 -3.63 0.44
C TRP A 211 -12.74 -3.58 0.86
N ASN A 212 -13.62 -4.41 0.30
CA ASN A 212 -15.04 -4.46 0.69
C ASN A 212 -15.22 -4.77 2.18
N ARG A 213 -14.40 -5.66 2.73
CA ARG A 213 -14.39 -5.96 4.17
C ARG A 213 -13.80 -4.83 5.01
N ASP A 214 -12.79 -4.14 4.50
CA ASP A 214 -12.11 -3.02 5.18
C ASP A 214 -12.96 -1.74 5.22
N VAL A 215 -13.84 -1.53 4.22
CA VAL A 215 -14.79 -0.41 4.19
C VAL A 215 -15.96 -0.64 5.15
N THR A 216 -16.38 -1.89 5.37
CA THR A 216 -17.54 -2.22 6.21
C THR A 216 -17.23 -2.45 7.67
N ARG A 217 -16.08 -3.05 7.96
CA ARG A 217 -15.65 -3.36 9.32
C ARG A 217 -14.60 -2.36 9.78
N ARG A 218 -14.28 -2.38 11.08
CA ARG A 218 -13.12 -1.65 11.61
C ARG A 218 -11.89 -2.04 10.78
N PRO A 219 -11.13 -1.07 10.22
CA PRO A 219 -10.03 -1.37 9.32
C PRO A 219 -9.03 -2.35 9.93
N CYS A 220 -8.62 -3.36 9.16
CA CYS A 220 -7.80 -4.45 9.67
C CYS A 220 -6.48 -4.54 8.91
N ILE A 221 -5.44 -3.91 9.46
CA ILE A 221 -4.08 -3.90 8.89
C ILE A 221 -3.55 -5.31 8.67
N GLU A 222 -3.86 -6.27 9.56
CA GLU A 222 -3.40 -7.65 9.46
C GLU A 222 -3.94 -8.37 8.21
N THR A 223 -5.18 -8.07 7.81
CA THR A 223 -5.78 -8.68 6.60
C THR A 223 -5.01 -8.25 5.35
N TRP A 224 -4.54 -7.00 5.29
CA TRP A 224 -3.72 -6.53 4.18
C TRP A 224 -2.32 -7.18 4.13
N LYS A 225 -1.77 -7.62 5.27
CA LYS A 225 -0.46 -8.31 5.30
C LYS A 225 -0.51 -9.67 4.60
N THR A 226 -1.64 -10.37 4.62
CA THR A 226 -1.76 -11.68 3.95
C THR A 226 -1.62 -11.59 2.43
N LEU A 227 -1.84 -10.40 1.85
CA LEU A 227 -1.74 -10.17 0.41
C LEU A 227 -0.29 -9.86 -0.04
N GLU A 228 0.60 -9.43 0.86
CA GLU A 228 1.94 -8.96 0.49
C GLU A 228 2.81 -10.03 -0.17
N ALA A 229 2.76 -11.26 0.34
CA ALA A 229 3.48 -12.38 -0.27
C ALA A 229 2.99 -12.67 -1.69
N PHE A 230 1.67 -12.57 -1.91
CA PHE A 230 1.09 -12.80 -3.23
C PHE A 230 1.36 -11.64 -4.21
N LEU A 231 1.38 -10.40 -3.73
CA LEU A 231 1.85 -9.24 -4.50
C LEU A 231 3.31 -9.41 -4.94
N GLY A 232 4.19 -9.80 -4.02
CA GLY A 232 5.59 -10.08 -4.32
C GLY A 232 5.75 -11.20 -5.35
N TRP A 233 4.94 -12.25 -5.24
CA TRP A 233 4.89 -13.34 -6.22
C TRP A 233 4.46 -12.85 -7.61
N CYS A 234 3.34 -12.12 -7.71
CA CYS A 234 2.86 -11.57 -8.97
C CYS A 234 3.94 -10.68 -9.60
N ARG A 235 4.54 -9.78 -8.81
CA ARG A 235 5.62 -8.91 -9.27
C ARG A 235 6.79 -9.70 -9.84
N ALA A 236 7.27 -10.71 -9.13
CA ALA A 236 8.40 -11.54 -9.59
C ALA A 236 8.07 -12.25 -10.92
N LYS A 237 6.84 -12.77 -11.07
CA LYS A 237 6.39 -13.42 -12.32
C LYS A 237 6.31 -12.46 -13.50
N TRP A 238 5.92 -11.21 -13.26
CA TRP A 238 5.85 -10.19 -14.32
C TRP A 238 7.21 -9.56 -14.63
N GLN A 239 8.19 -9.59 -13.71
CA GLN A 239 9.54 -9.07 -13.92
C GLN A 239 10.50 -10.05 -14.59
N ALA A 240 10.28 -11.35 -14.44
CA ALA A 240 11.23 -12.38 -14.88
C ALA A 240 11.21 -12.65 -16.40
N GLU A 241 10.19 -12.19 -17.12
CA GLU A 241 10.06 -12.43 -18.56
C GLU A 241 10.92 -11.45 -19.36
N GLU A 242 11.73 -11.96 -20.28
CA GLU A 242 12.51 -11.15 -21.23
C GLU A 242 11.60 -10.72 -22.40
N GLY A 243 11.74 -9.48 -22.89
CA GLY A 243 10.96 -8.99 -24.05
C GLY A 243 9.55 -8.49 -23.74
N ILE A 244 9.30 -7.99 -22.52
CA ILE A 244 8.02 -7.43 -22.09
C ILE A 244 7.57 -6.31 -23.05
N ASN A 245 6.49 -6.55 -23.80
CA ASN A 245 5.87 -5.49 -24.60
C ASN A 245 5.33 -4.37 -23.70
N GLU A 246 5.07 -3.20 -24.27
CA GLU A 246 4.70 -2.04 -23.46
C GLU A 246 3.36 -2.21 -22.71
N ALA A 247 2.44 -3.03 -23.22
CA ALA A 247 1.19 -3.34 -22.53
C ALA A 247 1.41 -4.23 -21.29
N GLU A 248 2.28 -5.22 -21.39
CA GLU A 248 2.68 -6.06 -20.27
C GLU A 248 3.46 -5.28 -19.21
N LYS A 249 4.29 -4.31 -19.63
CA LYS A 249 4.96 -3.37 -18.72
C LYS A 249 3.96 -2.54 -17.93
N ALA A 250 2.83 -2.17 -18.53
CA ALA A 250 1.75 -1.47 -17.84
C ALA A 250 1.13 -2.31 -16.71
N PHE A 251 1.04 -3.63 -16.86
CA PHE A 251 0.59 -4.53 -15.78
C PHE A 251 1.57 -4.62 -14.62
N LEU A 252 2.89 -4.56 -14.90
CA LEU A 252 3.87 -4.43 -13.83
C LEU A 252 3.66 -3.13 -13.05
N GLY A 253 3.39 -2.02 -13.74
CA GLY A 253 3.04 -0.75 -13.11
C GLY A 253 1.75 -0.80 -12.30
N LEU A 254 0.74 -1.52 -12.78
CA LEU A 254 -0.49 -1.80 -12.03
C LEU A 254 -0.21 -2.55 -10.72
N ILE A 255 0.65 -3.57 -10.74
CA ILE A 255 1.04 -4.34 -9.53
C ILE A 255 1.77 -3.44 -8.53
N TRP A 256 2.65 -2.56 -8.99
CA TRP A 256 3.29 -1.56 -8.15
C TRP A 256 2.29 -0.57 -7.57
N MET A 257 1.29 -0.17 -8.35
CA MET A 257 0.23 0.72 -7.91
C MET A 257 -0.62 0.04 -6.83
N PHE A 258 -0.93 -1.25 -6.96
CA PHE A 258 -1.57 -2.04 -5.89
C PHE A 258 -0.77 -2.02 -4.59
N ASP A 259 0.54 -2.31 -4.62
CA ASP A 259 1.36 -2.25 -3.40
C ASP A 259 1.33 -0.83 -2.80
N SER A 260 1.49 0.21 -3.63
CA SER A 260 1.45 1.60 -3.15
C SER A 260 0.13 1.95 -2.47
N PHE A 261 -1.01 1.69 -3.10
CA PHE A 261 -2.33 2.01 -2.54
C PHE A 261 -2.64 1.18 -1.28
N ILE A 262 -2.20 -0.07 -1.22
CA ILE A 262 -2.33 -0.90 0.00
C ILE A 262 -1.48 -0.32 1.14
N GLN A 263 -0.24 0.09 0.87
CA GLN A 263 0.59 0.75 1.88
C GLN A 263 -0.01 2.09 2.31
N SER A 264 -0.54 2.90 1.38
CA SER A 264 -1.20 4.16 1.73
C SER A 264 -2.48 3.95 2.54
N ARG A 265 -3.23 2.86 2.31
CA ARG A 265 -4.35 2.47 3.16
C ARG A 265 -3.89 2.11 4.58
N LYS A 266 -2.82 1.33 4.72
CA LYS A 266 -2.22 1.03 6.04
C LYS A 266 -1.77 2.29 6.75
N LEU A 267 -1.13 3.21 6.01
CA LEU A 267 -0.68 4.51 6.49
C LEU A 267 -1.86 5.33 7.04
N TYR A 268 -2.95 5.44 6.27
CA TYR A 268 -4.16 6.14 6.68
C TYR A 268 -4.72 5.56 7.98
N VAL A 269 -4.83 4.23 8.08
CA VAL A 269 -5.35 3.56 9.28
C VAL A 269 -4.45 3.81 10.49
N LEU A 270 -3.13 3.70 10.32
CA LEU A 270 -2.15 3.94 11.38
C LEU A 270 -2.22 5.39 11.90
N ILE A 271 -2.31 6.37 11.00
CA ILE A 271 -2.43 7.78 11.37
C ILE A 271 -3.73 8.02 12.14
N HIS A 272 -4.88 7.67 11.55
CA HIS A 272 -6.17 8.09 12.09
C HIS A 272 -6.63 7.28 13.32
N TYR A 273 -6.31 5.99 13.40
CA TYR A 273 -6.83 5.14 14.47
C TYR A 273 -5.82 4.86 15.59
N GLN A 274 -4.53 5.12 15.39
CA GLN A 274 -3.50 4.83 16.40
C GLN A 274 -2.74 6.09 16.80
N LEU A 275 -2.14 6.79 15.84
CA LEU A 275 -1.22 7.89 16.14
C LEU A 275 -1.91 9.22 16.48
N GLN A 276 -2.99 9.58 15.80
CA GLN A 276 -3.58 10.92 15.93
C GLN A 276 -4.01 11.23 17.36
N GLY A 277 -4.67 10.28 18.05
CA GLY A 277 -5.08 10.45 19.44
C GLY A 277 -3.89 10.51 20.40
N GLU A 278 -2.92 9.60 20.25
CA GLU A 278 -1.71 9.56 21.08
C GLU A 278 -0.88 10.84 20.93
N MET A 279 -0.67 11.29 19.69
CA MET A 279 0.06 12.52 19.39
C MET A 279 -0.62 13.76 19.97
N GLU A 280 -1.95 13.84 19.90
CA GLU A 280 -2.70 14.97 20.48
C GLU A 280 -2.56 14.99 22.01
N VAL A 281 -2.63 13.84 22.68
CA VAL A 281 -2.41 13.75 24.14
C VAL A 281 -0.99 14.21 24.51
N GLN A 282 0.03 13.75 23.79
CA GLN A 282 1.41 14.19 24.03
C GLN A 282 1.60 15.69 23.74
N TYR A 283 0.94 16.19 22.69
CA TYR A 283 0.96 17.60 22.34
C TYR A 283 0.36 18.47 23.44
N GLN A 284 -0.81 18.11 23.97
CA GLN A 284 -1.45 18.83 25.07
C GLN A 284 -0.63 18.75 26.36
N LYS A 285 -0.05 17.58 26.66
CA LYS A 285 0.83 17.41 27.83
C LYS A 285 2.08 18.30 27.72
N MET A 286 2.69 18.35 26.54
CA MET A 286 3.83 19.24 26.27
C MET A 286 3.43 20.72 26.46
N LYS A 287 2.29 21.14 25.93
CA LYS A 287 1.76 22.51 26.09
C LYS A 287 1.57 22.85 27.57
N GLY A 288 1.02 21.93 28.36
CA GLY A 288 0.86 22.08 29.80
C GLY A 288 2.20 22.23 30.54
N MET A 289 3.18 21.37 30.24
CA MET A 289 4.51 21.45 30.85
C MET A 289 5.25 22.75 30.51
N ILE A 290 5.09 23.25 29.28
CA ILE A 290 5.63 24.55 28.85
C ILE A 290 5.02 25.69 29.65
N ALA A 291 3.69 25.71 29.83
CA ALA A 291 3.01 26.74 30.61
C ALA A 291 3.43 26.72 32.09
N THR A 292 3.64 25.53 32.67
CA THR A 292 4.16 25.39 34.03
C THR A 292 5.59 25.93 34.14
N ALA A 293 6.47 25.56 33.21
CA ALA A 293 7.86 26.01 33.20
C ALA A 293 7.98 27.54 33.03
N GLU A 294 7.11 28.15 32.22
CA GLU A 294 7.01 29.62 32.14
C GLU A 294 6.65 30.24 33.49
N THR A 295 5.59 29.73 34.12
CA THR A 295 5.08 30.25 35.39
C THR A 295 6.12 30.14 36.51
N GLU A 296 6.82 29.02 36.58
CA GLU A 296 7.91 28.79 37.53
C GLU A 296 9.10 29.73 37.29
N ALA A 297 9.50 29.91 36.02
CA ALA A 297 10.58 30.82 35.65
C ALA A 297 10.28 32.28 36.03
N LEU A 298 9.06 32.74 35.77
CA LEU A 298 8.61 34.08 36.16
C LEU A 298 8.53 34.24 37.69
N SER A 299 8.07 33.20 38.39
CA SER A 299 7.96 33.21 39.87
C SER A 299 9.33 33.20 40.57
N ALA A 300 10.33 32.54 39.97
CA ALA A 300 11.69 32.50 40.50
C ALA A 300 12.34 33.90 40.52
N VAL A 301 12.07 34.74 39.51
CA VAL A 301 12.55 36.13 39.48
C VAL A 301 11.93 36.96 40.61
N ASN A 302 10.62 36.84 40.81
CA ASN A 302 9.91 37.57 41.85
C ASN A 302 10.36 37.17 43.27
N THR A 303 10.70 35.89 43.47
CA THR A 303 11.16 35.38 44.77
C THR A 303 12.63 35.73 45.04
N GLY A 304 13.48 35.74 44.01
CA GLY A 304 14.90 36.12 44.10
C GLY A 304 15.11 37.59 44.50
N LEU A 305 14.14 38.47 44.22
CA LEU A 305 14.17 39.88 44.61
C LEU A 305 13.80 40.12 46.09
N LEU A 306 13.03 39.21 46.72
CA LEU A 306 12.57 39.39 48.10
C LEU A 306 13.51 38.77 49.15
N ASN A 307 14.34 37.81 48.76
CA ASN A 307 15.28 37.12 49.67
C ASN A 307 16.70 37.71 49.66
N GLY A 308 16.82 39.01 49.39
CA GLY A 308 18.08 39.77 49.40
C GLY A 308 18.76 39.86 50.78
N LYS A 309 19.24 38.73 51.32
CA LYS A 309 20.39 38.72 52.22
C LYS A 309 21.63 38.67 51.35
N VAL A 310 22.25 39.83 51.18
CA VAL A 310 23.56 40.03 50.57
C VAL A 310 24.58 39.14 51.28
N ALA A 311 24.89 37.98 50.70
CA ALA A 311 26.09 37.22 51.03
C ALA A 311 27.18 37.65 50.05
N HIS A 312 28.19 38.36 50.57
CA HIS A 312 29.37 38.80 49.83
C HIS A 312 30.09 37.62 49.16
N PRO A 313 30.74 37.81 47.99
CA PRO A 313 31.57 36.81 47.37
C PRO A 313 32.89 36.70 48.16
N MET A 314 32.94 35.83 49.17
CA MET A 314 34.22 35.48 49.78
C MET A 314 34.91 34.43 48.90
N LEU A 315 36.10 34.81 48.45
CA LEU A 315 37.09 34.03 47.71
C LEU A 315 37.24 32.60 48.29
N PRO A 316 37.36 31.56 47.45
CA PRO A 316 37.83 30.26 47.92
C PRO A 316 39.36 30.30 48.07
N SER A 317 39.84 30.32 49.31
CA SER A 317 41.24 29.99 49.60
C SER A 317 41.43 28.46 49.66
N PRO A 318 42.57 27.94 49.20
CA PRO A 318 42.86 26.52 49.12
C PRO A 318 43.27 26.00 50.49
N ASN A 319 42.85 24.79 50.87
CA ASN A 319 43.56 24.06 51.92
C ASN A 319 43.62 22.57 51.60
N SER A 320 44.87 22.12 51.54
CA SER A 320 45.34 20.75 51.46
C SER A 320 45.42 20.13 52.86
N THR A 321 45.22 18.81 52.98
CA THR A 321 45.93 17.85 53.87
C THR A 321 45.18 16.49 53.76
N ASN A 322 45.74 15.43 53.14
CA ASN A 322 46.62 14.36 53.66
C ASN A 322 46.02 13.65 54.92
N SER A 323 45.89 12.32 55.08
CA SER A 323 46.65 11.11 54.67
C SER A 323 45.78 9.83 54.91
N THR A 324 45.63 8.83 54.00
CA THR A 324 46.33 7.51 53.82
C THR A 324 46.33 6.51 55.00
N PRO A 325 46.56 5.16 54.85
CA PRO A 325 46.68 4.28 53.64
C PRO A 325 46.02 2.86 53.76
N ASP A 326 45.99 2.06 52.67
CA ASP A 326 46.66 0.74 52.63
C ASP A 326 46.88 0.21 51.19
N ASN A 327 47.95 -0.59 51.06
CA ASN A 327 48.67 -1.16 49.90
C ASN A 327 47.85 -2.20 49.08
N ARG A 328 48.23 -2.68 47.87
CA ARG A 328 49.57 -3.13 47.41
C ARG A 328 49.59 -3.56 45.91
N ASP A 329 50.69 -3.21 45.22
CA ASP A 329 51.48 -3.81 44.10
C ASP A 329 50.75 -4.50 42.89
N ASP A 330 51.16 -4.38 41.62
CA ASP A 330 52.51 -4.25 41.06
C ASP A 330 52.51 -3.82 39.55
N SER A 331 53.61 -3.18 39.12
CA SER A 331 54.22 -3.13 37.77
C SER A 331 53.79 -2.11 36.69
N THR A 332 54.72 -1.18 36.38
CA THR A 332 54.82 -0.25 35.21
C THR A 332 56.08 -0.61 34.37
N PRO A 333 56.32 -0.12 33.12
CA PRO A 333 56.72 1.30 32.84
C PRO A 333 56.24 1.91 31.49
N LYS A 334 55.82 3.20 31.49
CA LYS A 334 56.47 4.42 30.95
C LYS A 334 56.36 4.72 29.44
N GLU A 335 55.87 5.94 29.15
CA GLU A 335 56.40 7.03 28.28
C GLU A 335 55.23 7.77 27.60
N SER A 336 55.25 9.06 27.25
CA SER A 336 55.76 10.29 27.87
C SER A 336 55.06 11.46 27.13
N SER A 337 54.74 12.51 27.88
CA SER A 337 54.60 13.94 27.52
C SER A 337 53.94 14.41 26.20
N GLY A 338 52.94 15.29 26.36
CA GLY A 338 52.50 16.23 25.32
C GLY A 338 51.19 16.97 25.63
N ARG A 339 51.12 17.73 26.73
CA ARG A 339 49.99 18.63 27.04
C ARG A 339 50.10 19.91 26.20
N THR A 340 49.16 20.12 25.27
CA THR A 340 48.78 21.45 24.79
C THR A 340 47.42 21.79 25.39
N ALA A 341 47.36 22.83 26.21
CA ALA A 341 46.12 23.36 26.75
C ALA A 341 45.39 24.11 25.64
N VAL A 342 44.38 23.47 25.04
CA VAL A 342 43.46 24.13 24.12
C VAL A 342 42.32 24.70 24.93
N SER A 343 42.24 26.03 25.02
CA SER A 343 41.08 26.75 25.55
C SER A 343 39.82 26.26 24.85
N ALA A 344 38.93 25.64 25.61
CA ALA A 344 37.62 25.22 25.12
C ALA A 344 36.80 26.48 24.76
N GLN A 345 36.75 26.81 23.47
CA GLN A 345 35.75 27.72 22.94
C GLN A 345 34.37 27.10 23.23
N GLN A 346 33.61 27.73 24.13
CA GLN A 346 32.20 27.45 24.33
C GLN A 346 31.50 27.63 22.98
N SER A 347 31.18 26.53 22.30
CA SER A 347 30.32 26.61 21.12
C SER A 347 28.94 27.06 21.59
N THR A 348 28.60 28.32 21.33
CA THR A 348 27.25 28.84 21.47
C THR A 348 26.36 28.09 20.47
N LYS A 349 25.75 27.00 20.92
CA LYS A 349 24.74 26.30 20.14
C LYS A 349 23.66 27.32 19.77
N PRO A 350 23.25 27.41 18.49
CA PRO A 350 22.16 28.30 18.11
C PRO A 350 20.92 27.95 18.94
N PRO A 351 20.17 28.95 19.43
CA PRO A 351 18.99 28.72 20.26
C PRO A 351 18.01 27.84 19.48
N HIS A 352 17.65 26.70 20.06
CA HIS A 352 16.66 25.81 19.48
C HIS A 352 15.32 26.55 19.41
N GLN A 353 14.82 26.76 18.18
CA GLN A 353 13.53 27.43 17.96
C GLN A 353 12.41 26.51 18.44
N ILE A 354 11.71 26.92 19.49
CA ILE A 354 10.50 26.26 19.96
C ILE A 354 9.39 26.53 18.92
N PRO A 355 8.68 25.50 18.42
CA PRO A 355 7.54 25.69 17.55
C PRO A 355 6.51 26.65 18.16
N THR A 356 6.14 27.71 17.44
CA THR A 356 5.25 28.77 17.95
C THR A 356 3.92 28.23 18.49
N LYS A 357 3.39 27.17 17.88
CA LYS A 357 2.12 26.53 18.30
C LYS A 357 2.19 25.91 19.71
N LEU A 358 3.38 25.56 20.19
CA LEU A 358 3.58 25.01 21.53
C LEU A 358 3.66 26.10 22.61
N LEU A 359 3.87 27.36 22.22
CA LEU A 359 3.91 28.47 23.16
C LEU A 359 2.50 28.79 23.68
N PRO A 360 2.37 29.26 24.93
CA PRO A 360 1.12 29.82 25.44
C PRO A 360 0.60 30.97 24.58
N GLU A 361 -0.72 31.11 24.47
CA GLU A 361 -1.36 32.03 23.50
C GLU A 361 -0.88 33.48 23.63
N HIS A 362 -0.60 33.96 24.85
CA HIS A 362 -0.10 35.31 25.09
C HIS A 362 1.35 35.52 24.60
N LEU A 363 2.14 34.45 24.48
CA LEU A 363 3.51 34.51 23.95
C LEU A 363 3.57 34.30 22.43
N GLN A 364 2.52 33.72 21.83
CA GLN A 364 2.49 33.45 20.38
C GLN A 364 2.53 34.72 19.54
N SER A 365 1.90 35.81 20.01
CA SER A 365 1.85 37.09 19.29
C SER A 365 3.14 37.89 19.35
N ASN A 366 4.03 37.63 20.31
CA ASN A 366 5.23 38.43 20.51
C ASN A 366 6.42 37.62 21.05
N THR A 367 6.93 36.71 20.21
CA THR A 367 8.07 35.86 20.54
C THR A 367 9.38 36.63 20.77
N ALA A 368 9.50 37.85 20.23
CA ALA A 368 10.66 38.71 20.41
C ALA A 368 10.81 39.26 21.84
N THR A 369 9.73 39.23 22.63
CA THR A 369 9.71 39.83 23.99
C THR A 369 9.88 38.77 25.10
N ILE A 370 10.09 37.50 24.74
CA ILE A 370 10.25 36.43 25.73
C ILE A 370 11.59 36.62 26.47
N LEU A 371 11.52 36.75 27.79
CA LEU A 371 12.69 36.91 28.64
C LEU A 371 13.65 35.70 28.48
N PRO A 372 14.98 35.91 28.37
CA PRO A 372 15.92 34.83 28.09
C PRO A 372 15.87 33.64 29.07
N HIS A 373 15.62 33.89 30.36
CA HIS A 373 15.52 32.82 31.36
C HIS A 373 14.23 32.00 31.21
N VAL A 374 13.12 32.63 30.81
CA VAL A 374 11.86 31.95 30.47
C VAL A 374 12.05 31.09 29.23
N LEU A 375 12.70 31.63 28.20
CA LEU A 375 13.01 30.88 26.99
C LEU A 375 13.87 29.66 27.28
N SER A 376 14.88 29.81 28.15
CA SER A 376 15.73 28.70 28.61
C SER A 376 14.90 27.63 29.32
N ALA A 377 14.05 28.01 30.28
CA ALA A 377 13.17 27.10 31.02
C ALA A 377 12.23 26.35 30.08
N ILE A 378 11.54 27.06 29.18
CA ILE A 378 10.64 26.45 28.19
C ILE A 378 11.41 25.49 27.28
N SER A 379 12.61 25.87 26.82
CA SER A 379 13.42 25.02 25.93
C SER A 379 13.96 23.76 26.62
N SER A 380 14.00 23.75 27.95
CA SER A 380 14.43 22.60 28.75
C SER A 380 13.32 21.56 28.98
N VAL A 381 12.06 21.92 28.67
CA VAL A 381 10.92 21.01 28.80
C VAL A 381 11.12 19.82 27.86
N SER A 382 11.12 18.62 28.44
CA SER A 382 11.22 17.37 27.71
C SER A 382 10.14 16.40 28.18
N LEU A 383 9.60 15.64 27.22
CA LEU A 383 8.52 14.69 27.46
C LEU A 383 9.00 13.29 27.05
N PRO A 384 9.07 12.32 27.99
CA PRO A 384 9.41 10.95 27.63
C PRO A 384 8.34 10.39 26.69
N MET A 385 8.76 9.90 25.53
CA MET A 385 7.88 9.18 24.60
C MET A 385 7.81 7.70 24.99
N GLU A 386 6.61 7.14 24.92
CA GLU A 386 6.41 5.72 25.15
C GLU A 386 7.06 4.88 24.03
N PRO A 387 7.71 3.74 24.34
CA PRO A 387 8.30 2.86 23.32
C PRO A 387 7.33 2.46 22.20
N ALA A 388 6.04 2.25 22.52
CA ALA A 388 5.01 1.92 21.54
C ALA A 388 4.81 3.05 20.51
N MET A 389 4.77 4.30 20.95
CA MET A 389 4.65 5.47 20.07
C MET A 389 5.86 5.61 19.15
N VAL A 390 7.08 5.40 19.69
CA VAL A 390 8.32 5.42 18.89
C VAL A 390 8.27 4.33 17.80
N GLN A 391 7.80 3.14 18.15
CA GLN A 391 7.64 2.04 17.20
C GLN A 391 6.58 2.37 16.14
N ASN A 392 5.43 2.95 16.52
CA ASN A 392 4.39 3.38 15.58
C ASN A 392 4.90 4.45 14.59
N ILE A 393 5.72 5.40 15.05
CA ILE A 393 6.34 6.42 14.17
C ILE A 393 7.36 5.80 13.21
N LYS A 394 8.13 4.82 13.69
CA LYS A 394 9.05 4.06 12.84
C LYS A 394 8.29 3.29 11.77
N ASP A 395 7.21 2.61 12.14
CA ASP A 395 6.36 1.85 11.22
C ASP A 395 5.67 2.77 10.21
N LEU A 396 5.19 3.94 10.65
CA LEU A 396 4.66 5.00 9.79
C LEU A 396 5.66 5.40 8.71
N THR A 397 6.90 5.66 9.11
CA THR A 397 7.99 6.07 8.21
C THR A 397 8.32 4.96 7.21
N LEU A 398 8.37 3.71 7.66
CA LEU A 398 8.64 2.55 6.81
C LEU A 398 7.52 2.32 5.78
N ILE A 399 6.26 2.38 6.21
CA ILE A 399 5.09 2.24 5.33
C ILE A 399 5.05 3.39 4.32
N PHE A 400 5.29 4.63 4.75
CA PHE A 400 5.34 5.79 3.86
C PHE A 400 6.41 5.64 2.78
N ASN A 401 7.65 5.29 3.16
CA ASN A 401 8.74 5.09 2.21
C ASN A 401 8.44 3.96 1.22
N ARG A 402 7.83 2.87 1.67
CA ARG A 402 7.39 1.78 0.80
C ARG A 402 6.29 2.22 -0.17
N ALA A 403 5.30 2.97 0.31
CA ALA A 403 4.23 3.50 -0.52
C ALA A 403 4.79 4.42 -1.61
N ALA A 404 5.68 5.35 -1.25
CA ALA A 404 6.32 6.28 -2.16
C ALA A 404 7.18 5.58 -3.21
N SER A 405 8.07 4.67 -2.79
CA SER A 405 8.92 3.90 -3.71
C SER A 405 8.10 3.04 -4.69
N SER A 406 7.03 2.42 -4.20
CA SER A 406 6.12 1.64 -5.04
C SER A 406 5.37 2.53 -6.04
N MET A 407 4.93 3.73 -5.63
CA MET A 407 4.28 4.68 -6.54
C MET A 407 5.24 5.18 -7.63
N THR A 408 6.48 5.52 -7.27
CA THR A 408 7.51 5.91 -8.24
C THR A 408 7.71 4.80 -9.26
N SER A 409 7.81 3.55 -8.81
CA SER A 409 7.95 2.38 -9.69
C SER A 409 6.72 2.21 -10.59
N ALA A 410 5.51 2.41 -10.05
CA ALA A 410 4.27 2.36 -10.82
C ALA A 410 4.25 3.41 -11.93
N GLN A 411 4.56 4.68 -11.62
CA GLN A 411 4.52 5.79 -12.58
C GLN A 411 5.51 5.63 -13.74
N THR A 412 6.66 4.98 -13.51
CA THR A 412 7.64 4.69 -14.57
C THR A 412 7.19 3.62 -15.57
N THR A 413 6.20 2.80 -15.19
CA THR A 413 5.77 1.62 -15.96
C THR A 413 4.30 1.69 -16.39
N LEU A 414 3.49 2.51 -15.73
CA LEU A 414 2.09 2.77 -16.02
C LEU A 414 1.81 4.27 -15.94
N HIS A 415 1.50 4.87 -17.09
CA HIS A 415 1.17 6.28 -17.23
C HIS A 415 0.12 6.51 -18.32
N LEU A 416 -0.56 7.65 -18.31
CA LEU A 416 -1.68 7.94 -19.23
C LEU A 416 -1.33 7.79 -20.73
N PRO A 417 -0.18 8.27 -21.24
CA PRO A 417 0.21 8.02 -22.63
C PRO A 417 0.29 6.53 -23.00
N LEU A 418 0.79 5.69 -22.08
CA LEU A 418 0.90 4.25 -22.31
C LEU A 418 -0.49 3.61 -22.34
N LEU A 419 -1.35 3.97 -21.38
CA LEU A 419 -2.75 3.53 -21.39
C LEU A 419 -3.47 3.90 -22.68
N ARG A 420 -3.32 5.14 -23.16
CA ARG A 420 -3.96 5.58 -24.41
C ARG A 420 -3.58 4.70 -25.60
N ARG A 421 -2.33 4.24 -25.65
CA ARG A 421 -1.80 3.42 -26.76
C ARG A 421 -2.15 1.94 -26.62
N CYS A 422 -1.98 1.38 -25.42
CA CYS A 422 -2.08 -0.07 -25.19
C CYS A 422 -3.45 -0.51 -24.66
N PHE A 423 -4.21 0.40 -24.05
CA PHE A 423 -5.53 0.18 -23.45
C PHE A 423 -6.49 1.34 -23.78
N PRO A 424 -6.69 1.65 -25.08
CA PRO A 424 -7.46 2.81 -25.50
C PRO A 424 -8.88 2.86 -24.94
N LYS A 425 -9.56 1.71 -24.73
CA LYS A 425 -10.91 1.69 -24.15
C LYS A 425 -10.87 2.03 -22.67
N THR A 426 -9.98 1.40 -21.92
CA THR A 426 -9.77 1.71 -20.51
C THR A 426 -9.40 3.18 -20.33
N TRP A 427 -8.50 3.70 -21.17
CA TRP A 427 -8.12 5.11 -21.17
C TRP A 427 -9.31 6.04 -21.47
N ALA A 428 -10.15 5.72 -22.46
CA ALA A 428 -11.32 6.54 -22.79
C ALA A 428 -12.32 6.59 -21.64
N ARG A 429 -12.58 5.45 -20.98
CA ARG A 429 -13.42 5.38 -19.77
C ARG A 429 -12.91 6.29 -18.65
N MET A 430 -11.59 6.46 -18.56
CA MET A 430 -10.91 7.32 -17.58
C MET A 430 -10.98 8.80 -17.91
N MET A 431 -10.71 9.17 -19.15
CA MET A 431 -10.63 10.57 -19.55
C MET A 431 -12.00 11.25 -19.66
N TYR A 432 -13.05 10.46 -19.91
CA TYR A 432 -14.42 10.97 -20.08
C TYR A 432 -15.33 10.71 -18.87
N THR A 433 -14.73 10.31 -17.74
CA THR A 433 -15.45 10.09 -16.48
C THR A 433 -15.97 11.40 -15.89
N THR A 434 -17.16 11.33 -15.29
CA THR A 434 -17.75 12.38 -14.45
C THR A 434 -17.74 12.02 -12.97
N LEU A 435 -17.18 10.85 -12.65
CA LEU A 435 -17.06 10.33 -11.28
C LEU A 435 -16.00 11.11 -10.52
N SER A 436 -16.23 11.32 -9.23
CA SER A 436 -15.26 11.94 -8.32
C SER A 436 -14.47 10.88 -7.54
N PRO A 437 -13.31 11.23 -6.96
CA PRO A 437 -12.53 10.30 -6.13
C PRO A 437 -13.35 9.67 -5.00
N THR A 438 -14.33 10.40 -4.46
CA THR A 438 -15.15 9.99 -3.31
C THR A 438 -16.30 9.04 -3.69
N GLU A 439 -16.53 8.80 -4.98
CA GLU A 439 -17.62 7.94 -5.49
C GLU A 439 -17.20 6.49 -5.69
N GLU A 440 -16.22 6.01 -4.92
CA GLU A 440 -15.58 4.68 -5.05
C GLU A 440 -16.57 3.50 -4.88
N TYR A 441 -17.74 3.75 -4.30
CA TYR A 441 -18.82 2.77 -4.13
C TYR A 441 -19.78 2.66 -5.33
N GLU A 442 -19.70 3.58 -6.29
CA GLU A 442 -20.61 3.64 -7.44
C GLU A 442 -20.38 2.48 -8.43
N PRO A 443 -19.14 2.20 -8.88
CA PRO A 443 -18.93 1.25 -9.97
C PRO A 443 -19.08 -0.20 -9.54
N ASP A 444 -19.59 -1.01 -10.47
CA ASP A 444 -19.44 -2.45 -10.42
C ASP A 444 -18.10 -2.82 -11.06
N ILE A 445 -17.26 -3.60 -10.36
CA ILE A 445 -15.97 -4.06 -10.88
C ILE A 445 -16.12 -4.90 -12.17
N GLU A 446 -17.29 -5.51 -12.40
CA GLU A 446 -17.57 -6.25 -13.63
C GLU A 446 -18.08 -5.36 -14.77
N ASP A 447 -18.29 -4.06 -14.54
CA ASP A 447 -18.74 -3.13 -15.56
C ASP A 447 -17.65 -2.87 -16.60
N GLU A 448 -17.91 -3.33 -17.83
CA GLU A 448 -16.99 -3.21 -18.95
C GLU A 448 -17.13 -1.89 -19.70
N GLU A 449 -18.29 -1.24 -19.61
CA GLU A 449 -18.68 -0.11 -20.48
C GLU A 449 -18.86 1.20 -19.71
N GLY A 450 -19.05 1.12 -18.39
CA GLY A 450 -19.27 2.28 -17.55
C GLY A 450 -18.05 3.18 -17.36
N GLU A 451 -18.29 4.33 -16.75
CA GLU A 451 -17.25 5.28 -16.35
C GLU A 451 -16.22 4.64 -15.39
N LEU A 452 -14.98 5.11 -15.45
CA LEU A 452 -13.87 4.66 -14.59
C LEU A 452 -13.10 5.89 -14.12
N PHE A 453 -12.85 6.03 -12.82
CA PHE A 453 -12.02 7.12 -12.31
C PHE A 453 -10.52 6.74 -12.32
N TRP A 454 -9.64 7.69 -12.62
CA TRP A 454 -8.18 7.50 -12.50
C TRP A 454 -7.72 7.65 -11.05
N PRO A 455 -7.19 6.59 -10.41
CA PRO A 455 -6.75 6.67 -9.02
C PRO A 455 -5.48 7.51 -8.91
N ASP A 456 -5.63 8.80 -8.60
CA ASP A 456 -4.54 9.79 -8.53
C ASP A 456 -3.93 9.93 -7.11
N GLN A 457 -4.73 9.70 -6.07
CA GLN A 457 -4.38 10.02 -4.69
C GLN A 457 -4.46 8.79 -3.77
N GLY A 458 -3.37 8.04 -3.65
CA GLY A 458 -3.27 6.96 -2.67
C GLY A 458 -3.20 7.46 -1.22
N ILE A 459 -2.65 8.65 -0.97
CA ILE A 459 -2.30 9.16 0.38
C ILE A 459 -3.51 9.28 1.32
N THR A 460 -4.71 9.48 0.77
CA THR A 460 -5.96 9.57 1.53
C THR A 460 -6.47 8.21 2.01
N GLY A 461 -5.80 7.11 1.63
CA GLY A 461 -6.25 5.75 1.90
C GLY A 461 -7.54 5.37 1.15
N GLN A 462 -7.86 6.09 0.07
CA GLN A 462 -8.97 5.82 -0.84
C GLN A 462 -8.45 5.37 -2.23
N GLY A 463 -9.36 4.92 -3.10
CA GLY A 463 -9.08 4.64 -4.50
C GLY A 463 -8.65 3.20 -4.83
N ILE A 464 -8.68 2.29 -3.86
CA ILE A 464 -8.42 0.86 -4.09
C ILE A 464 -9.51 0.22 -4.98
N GLY A 465 -10.77 0.57 -4.79
CA GLY A 465 -11.90 0.16 -5.63
C GLY A 465 -11.74 0.63 -7.07
N TRP A 466 -11.35 1.91 -7.27
CA TRP A 466 -11.01 2.44 -8.60
C TRP A 466 -9.86 1.68 -9.24
N LEU A 467 -8.82 1.38 -8.45
CA LEU A 467 -7.68 0.59 -8.89
C LEU A 467 -8.07 -0.84 -9.30
N CYS A 468 -8.98 -1.47 -8.55
CA CYS A 468 -9.49 -2.79 -8.89
C CYS A 468 -10.29 -2.77 -10.21
N LEU A 469 -11.16 -1.76 -10.40
CA LEU A 469 -11.91 -1.58 -11.65
C LEU A 469 -10.97 -1.32 -12.83
N MET A 470 -9.98 -0.45 -12.67
CA MET A 470 -8.96 -0.18 -13.69
C MET A 470 -8.20 -1.45 -14.06
N GLY A 471 -7.76 -2.22 -13.05
CA GLY A 471 -7.07 -3.48 -13.26
C GLY A 471 -7.93 -4.49 -14.03
N LYS A 472 -9.21 -4.63 -13.66
CA LYS A 472 -10.15 -5.52 -14.38
C LYS A 472 -10.37 -5.08 -15.82
N ALA A 473 -10.55 -3.79 -16.07
CA ALA A 473 -10.72 -3.22 -17.41
C ALA A 473 -9.48 -3.49 -18.29
N MET A 474 -8.28 -3.22 -17.77
CA MET A 474 -7.02 -3.50 -18.49
C MET A 474 -6.87 -4.98 -18.84
N ILE A 475 -7.15 -5.89 -17.88
CA ILE A 475 -7.06 -7.34 -18.08
C ILE A 475 -8.05 -7.80 -19.16
N LYS A 476 -9.31 -7.34 -19.11
CA LYS A 476 -10.32 -7.72 -20.10
C LYS A 476 -9.97 -7.19 -21.50
N GLU A 477 -9.55 -5.93 -21.60
CA GLU A 477 -9.19 -5.30 -22.87
C GLU A 477 -8.00 -5.99 -23.54
N PHE A 478 -6.90 -6.19 -22.81
CA PHE A 478 -5.70 -6.86 -23.33
C PHE A 478 -5.93 -8.35 -23.53
N GLY A 479 -6.54 -9.03 -22.56
CA GLY A 479 -6.77 -10.46 -22.58
C GLY A 479 -7.64 -10.93 -23.75
N LYS A 480 -8.52 -10.06 -24.27
CA LYS A 480 -9.37 -10.36 -25.43
C LYS A 480 -8.55 -10.79 -26.67
N ALA A 481 -7.40 -10.16 -26.92
CA ALA A 481 -6.54 -10.50 -28.06
C ALA A 481 -5.93 -11.91 -27.94
N TYR A 482 -5.80 -12.42 -26.72
CA TYR A 482 -5.21 -13.73 -26.41
C TYR A 482 -6.26 -14.78 -26.05
N GLY A 483 -7.55 -14.46 -26.22
CA GLY A 483 -8.66 -15.36 -25.89
C GLY A 483 -8.81 -15.66 -24.40
N TYR A 484 -8.34 -14.77 -23.51
CA TYR A 484 -8.52 -14.90 -22.06
C TYR A 484 -10.00 -14.89 -21.68
N LYS A 485 -10.44 -15.89 -20.90
CA LYS A 485 -11.85 -16.09 -20.53
C LYS A 485 -12.17 -15.79 -19.05
N GLY A 486 -11.21 -15.27 -18.28
CA GLY A 486 -11.43 -15.01 -16.86
C GLY A 486 -11.80 -16.30 -16.09
N LEU A 487 -12.84 -16.20 -15.25
CA LEU A 487 -13.32 -17.32 -14.43
C LEU A 487 -13.85 -18.51 -15.24
N ASP A 488 -14.29 -18.29 -16.48
CA ASP A 488 -14.82 -19.38 -17.32
C ASP A 488 -13.70 -20.26 -17.91
N GLY A 489 -12.45 -19.79 -17.86
CA GLY A 489 -11.28 -20.52 -18.36
C GLY A 489 -10.42 -21.18 -17.29
N VAL A 490 -10.83 -21.15 -16.02
CA VAL A 490 -9.99 -21.60 -14.90
C VAL A 490 -9.79 -23.12 -14.90
N VAL A 491 -8.57 -23.55 -14.59
CA VAL A 491 -8.28 -24.94 -14.29
C VAL A 491 -8.92 -25.29 -12.93
N PRO A 492 -9.82 -26.28 -12.86
CA PRO A 492 -10.46 -26.65 -11.61
C PRO A 492 -9.44 -27.25 -10.65
N LYS A 493 -9.52 -26.87 -9.37
CA LYS A 493 -8.74 -27.54 -8.33
C LYS A 493 -9.22 -28.99 -8.21
N PRO A 494 -8.32 -29.99 -8.21
CA PRO A 494 -8.69 -31.37 -7.97
C PRO A 494 -9.49 -31.48 -6.68
N ASN A 495 -10.69 -32.05 -6.76
CA ASN A 495 -11.44 -32.39 -5.55
C ASN A 495 -10.62 -33.46 -4.83
N HIS A 496 -10.01 -33.09 -3.71
CA HIS A 496 -9.59 -34.11 -2.75
C HIS A 496 -10.89 -34.79 -2.32
N GLY A 497 -11.16 -35.98 -2.85
CA GLY A 497 -12.26 -36.81 -2.37
C GLY A 497 -12.16 -36.95 -0.86
N PRO A 498 -13.24 -37.32 -0.16
CA PRO A 498 -13.17 -37.57 1.27
C PRO A 498 -12.01 -38.55 1.50
N SER A 499 -10.99 -38.09 2.24
CA SER A 499 -9.86 -38.92 2.66
C SER A 499 -10.48 -40.14 3.34
N ARG A 500 -10.50 -41.27 2.65
CA ARG A 500 -11.03 -42.52 3.17
C ARG A 500 -10.11 -43.07 4.25
#